data_AF-A0A0A0M3U2-F1
#
_entry.id   AF-A0A0A0M3U2-F1
#
_cell.length_a   1.000
_cell.length_b   1.000
_cell.length_c   1.000
_cell.angle_alpha   90.00
_cell.angle_beta   90.00
_cell.angle_gamma   90.00
#
_symmetry.space_group_name_H-M   'P 1'
#
loop_
_entity.id
_entity.type
_entity.pdbx_description
1 polymer ?
#
loop_
_entity_poly.entity_id
_entity_poly.type
_entity_poly.pdbx_seq_one_letter_code
_entity_poly.pdbx_strand_id
1 'polypeptide(L)'
;MLYFANYSSDGNTSIIRETWARLIDQTLSTGGIAEACSVLKRVGVNIYPGDGGGIPLESLCLHLEKAALERSESGVESIGNDDVARALIAVCKGATEPVLNAYDQLLLNGAILPSPKLRLRLLQSVLVVLHEWAMSISSQTVGRSATAASLVLAGKYSLDQIAIFNQGVRDKIAIAANRSIS
;
A
#
# COMPACT_ATOMS: atom_id res chain seq x y z
N MET A 1 19.41 -12.07 12.44
CA MET A 1 19.34 -11.52 11.08
C MET A 1 18.70 -12.59 10.20
N LEU A 2 17.37 -12.55 10.00
CA LEU A 2 16.67 -13.53 9.16
C LEU A 2 16.58 -12.96 7.74
N TYR A 3 17.54 -13.35 6.90
CA TYR A 3 17.54 -13.03 5.48
C TYR A 3 16.61 -14.02 4.78
N PHE A 4 15.45 -13.54 4.31
CA PHE A 4 14.43 -14.33 3.63
C PHE A 4 14.91 -14.70 2.21
N ALA A 5 15.73 -15.73 2.09
CA ALA A 5 16.06 -16.32 0.81
C ALA A 5 14.88 -17.20 0.36
N ASN A 6 14.13 -16.80 -0.68
CA ASN A 6 13.38 -17.68 -1.58
C ASN A 6 12.75 -18.98 -1.00
N TYR A 7 11.70 -18.87 -0.18
CA TYR A 7 10.95 -20.04 0.29
C TYR A 7 9.45 -19.91 0.01
N SER A 8 9.04 -20.38 -1.17
CA SER A 8 7.65 -20.58 -1.57
C SER A 8 7.16 -21.95 -1.09
N SER A 9 6.43 -21.98 0.03
CA SER A 9 5.56 -23.10 0.42
C SER A 9 4.56 -22.61 1.47
N ASP A 10 3.29 -22.95 1.30
CA ASP A 10 2.10 -22.48 2.04
C ASP A 10 2.23 -22.61 3.57
N GLY A 11 3.00 -23.60 4.05
CA GLY A 11 3.33 -23.76 5.47
C GLY A 11 4.13 -22.59 6.07
N ASN A 12 4.97 -21.92 5.30
CA ASN A 12 5.84 -20.85 5.79
C ASN A 12 5.13 -19.49 5.85
N THR A 13 4.07 -19.29 5.07
CA THR A 13 3.17 -18.12 5.18
C THR A 13 2.56 -18.05 6.58
N SER A 14 2.25 -19.21 7.18
CA SER A 14 1.76 -19.29 8.56
C SER A 14 2.82 -18.86 9.59
N ILE A 15 4.09 -19.27 9.41
CA ILE A 15 5.20 -18.90 10.29
C ILE A 15 5.50 -17.41 10.20
N ILE A 16 5.51 -16.84 8.98
CA ILE A 16 5.72 -15.41 8.76
C ILE A 16 4.59 -14.62 9.43
N ARG A 17 3.34 -15.02 9.21
CA ARG A 17 2.16 -14.41 9.84
C ARG A 17 2.21 -14.47 11.36
N GLU A 18 2.57 -15.63 11.92
CA GLU A 18 2.72 -15.85 13.35
C GLU A 18 3.84 -15.00 13.96
N THR A 19 4.98 -14.91 13.26
CA THR A 19 6.11 -14.08 13.71
C THR A 19 5.73 -12.62 13.76
N TRP A 20 5.01 -12.13 12.74
CA TRP A 20 4.45 -10.79 12.72
C TRP A 20 3.43 -10.57 13.83
N ALA A 21 2.52 -11.52 14.05
CA ALA A 21 1.53 -11.44 15.12
C ALA A 21 2.20 -11.29 16.49
N ARG A 22 3.17 -12.16 16.82
CA ARG A 22 3.91 -12.10 18.09
C ARG A 22 4.69 -10.80 18.26
N LEU A 23 5.31 -10.29 17.19
CA LEU A 23 6.01 -9.02 17.22
C LEU A 23 5.04 -7.88 17.54
N ILE A 24 3.89 -7.84 16.87
CA ILE A 24 2.87 -6.82 17.12
C ILE A 24 2.31 -6.95 18.54
N ASP A 25 1.91 -8.14 18.99
CA ASP A 25 1.43 -8.38 20.35
C ASP A 25 2.43 -7.91 21.41
N GLN A 26 3.72 -8.22 21.23
CA GLN A 26 4.77 -7.77 22.14
C GLN A 26 4.84 -6.25 22.17
N THR A 27 4.86 -5.59 21.01
CA THR A 27 4.96 -4.12 20.94
C THR A 27 3.73 -3.40 21.49
N LEU A 28 2.55 -3.97 21.26
CA LEU A 28 1.28 -3.51 21.82
C LEU A 28 1.26 -3.60 23.34
N SER A 29 1.88 -4.64 23.92
CA SER A 29 1.98 -4.80 25.37
C SER A 29 2.96 -3.81 26.02
N THR A 30 4.02 -3.42 25.29
CA THR A 30 5.08 -2.56 25.84
C THR A 30 4.83 -1.06 25.65
N GLY A 31 4.17 -0.66 24.56
CA GLY A 31 4.11 0.77 24.17
C GLY A 31 2.87 1.16 23.35
N GLY A 32 1.85 0.31 23.31
CA GLY A 32 0.58 0.65 22.66
C GLY A 32 0.63 0.67 21.14
N ILE A 33 -0.37 1.32 20.52
CA ILE A 33 -0.53 1.35 19.06
C ILE A 33 0.56 2.19 18.39
N ALA A 34 0.97 3.30 19.02
CA ALA A 34 2.00 4.17 18.48
C ALA A 34 3.36 3.43 18.35
N GLU A 35 3.75 2.68 19.38
CA GLU A 35 5.00 1.90 19.31
C GLU A 35 4.88 0.73 18.34
N ALA A 36 3.73 0.03 18.31
CA ALA A 36 3.49 -1.02 17.34
C ALA A 36 3.61 -0.50 15.89
N CYS A 37 3.02 0.67 15.59
CA CYS A 37 3.15 1.32 14.29
C CYS A 37 4.60 1.75 13.99
N SER A 38 5.34 2.23 14.98
CA SER A 38 6.76 2.61 14.84
C SER A 38 7.66 1.40 14.55
N VAL A 39 7.50 0.31 15.30
CA VAL A 39 8.23 -0.94 15.08
C VAL A 39 7.88 -1.54 13.72
N LEU A 40 6.60 -1.56 13.38
CA LEU A 40 6.12 -2.03 12.09
C LEU A 40 6.82 -1.28 10.94
N LYS A 41 6.89 0.06 11.00
CA LYS A 41 7.63 0.87 10.01
C LYS A 41 9.11 0.49 9.93
N ARG A 42 9.79 0.38 11.08
CA ARG A 42 11.23 0.08 11.16
C ARG A 42 11.58 -1.31 10.59
N VAL A 43 10.76 -2.31 10.89
CA VAL A 43 10.99 -3.69 10.48
C VAL A 43 10.49 -3.93 9.05
N GLY A 44 9.32 -3.41 8.71
CA GLY A 44 8.63 -3.67 7.45
C GLY A 44 9.36 -3.14 6.22
N VAL A 45 9.95 -1.94 6.29
CA VAL A 45 10.68 -1.33 5.16
C VAL A 45 11.85 -2.18 4.68
N ASN A 46 12.52 -2.90 5.59
CA ASN A 46 13.66 -3.76 5.25
C ASN A 46 13.23 -5.10 4.65
N ILE A 47 11.99 -5.51 4.88
CA ILE A 47 11.45 -6.80 4.45
C ILE A 47 10.65 -6.66 3.14
N TYR A 48 10.07 -5.49 2.87
CA TYR A 48 9.22 -5.26 1.71
C TYR A 48 10.01 -5.35 0.38
N PRO A 49 9.75 -6.37 -0.47
CA PRO A 49 10.49 -6.57 -1.72
C PRO A 49 10.09 -5.61 -2.84
N GLY A 50 9.00 -4.85 -2.67
CA GLY A 50 8.42 -4.00 -3.72
C GLY A 50 7.20 -4.60 -4.42
N ASP A 51 6.98 -5.91 -4.28
CA ASP A 51 5.91 -6.67 -4.95
C ASP A 51 4.76 -7.10 -4.02
N GLY A 52 4.80 -6.70 -2.74
CA GLY A 52 3.83 -7.14 -1.74
C GLY A 52 3.99 -8.58 -1.25
N GLY A 53 4.93 -9.36 -1.80
CA GLY A 53 5.04 -10.81 -1.61
C GLY A 53 5.64 -11.30 -0.29
N GLY A 54 6.06 -10.40 0.62
CA GLY A 54 6.75 -10.77 1.86
C GLY A 54 6.05 -10.38 3.17
N ILE A 55 5.00 -9.56 3.10
CA ILE A 55 4.36 -8.99 4.29
C ILE A 55 2.88 -9.39 4.30
N PRO A 56 2.38 -10.05 5.35
CA PRO A 56 0.98 -10.46 5.46
C PRO A 56 0.10 -9.25 5.80
N LEU A 57 -0.08 -8.34 4.82
CA LEU A 57 -0.72 -7.03 5.00
C LEU A 57 -2.15 -7.14 5.52
N GLU A 58 -2.97 -8.05 4.99
CA GLU A 58 -4.35 -8.24 5.45
C GLU A 58 -4.42 -8.61 6.93
N SER A 59 -3.55 -9.51 7.38
CA SER A 59 -3.51 -9.95 8.78
C SER A 59 -2.99 -8.87 9.71
N LEU A 60 -1.96 -8.14 9.29
CA LEU A 60 -1.41 -7.03 10.06
C LEU A 60 -2.41 -5.89 10.17
N CYS A 61 -3.05 -5.55 9.06
CA CYS A 61 -4.10 -4.53 9.00
C CYS A 61 -5.24 -4.88 9.96
N LEU A 62 -5.80 -6.08 9.84
CA LEU A 62 -6.89 -6.51 10.70
C LEU A 62 -6.50 -6.51 12.19
N HIS A 63 -5.32 -7.04 12.51
CA HIS A 63 -4.84 -7.13 13.88
C HIS A 63 -4.69 -5.72 14.49
N LEU A 64 -4.01 -4.81 13.81
CA LEU A 64 -3.77 -3.45 14.31
C LEU A 64 -5.06 -2.64 14.43
N GLU A 65 -5.98 -2.75 13.46
CA GLU A 65 -7.24 -2.02 13.48
C GLU A 65 -8.16 -2.51 14.59
N LYS A 66 -8.18 -3.82 14.84
CA LYS A 66 -8.90 -4.40 15.98
C LYS A 66 -8.29 -3.94 17.31
N ALA A 67 -6.98 -4.06 17.46
CA ALA A 67 -6.28 -3.64 18.68
C ALA A 67 -6.43 -2.13 18.94
N ALA A 68 -6.47 -1.31 17.88
CA ALA A 68 -6.69 0.12 17.97
C ALA A 68 -8.12 0.46 18.39
N LEU A 69 -9.12 -0.23 17.82
CA LEU A 69 -10.51 -0.07 18.22
C LEU A 69 -10.72 -0.42 19.69
N GLU A 70 -10.23 -1.58 20.14
CA GLU A 70 -10.37 -2.03 21.52
C GLU A 70 -9.73 -1.06 22.52
N ARG A 71 -8.52 -0.56 22.22
CA ARG A 71 -7.83 0.43 23.06
C ARG A 71 -8.53 1.79 23.06
N SER A 72 -9.04 2.23 21.92
CA SER A 72 -9.80 3.47 21.83
C SER A 72 -11.13 3.38 22.58
N GLU A 73 -11.83 2.24 22.54
CA GLU A 73 -13.08 2.03 23.26
C GLU A 73 -12.88 1.89 24.77
N SER A 74 -11.78 1.26 25.18
CA SER A 74 -11.39 1.18 26.60
C SER A 74 -10.89 2.51 27.18
N GLY A 75 -10.65 3.51 26.34
CA GLY A 75 -10.13 4.83 26.74
C GLY A 75 -8.67 4.82 27.19
N VAL A 76 -7.94 3.73 26.94
CA VAL A 76 -6.53 3.58 27.34
C VAL A 76 -5.61 4.45 26.49
N GLU A 77 -5.94 4.62 25.20
CA GLU A 77 -5.15 5.42 24.24
C GLU A 77 -6.08 6.22 23.32
N SER A 78 -5.72 7.48 23.05
CA SER A 78 -6.31 8.26 21.96
C SER A 78 -5.57 7.93 20.67
N ILE A 79 -6.22 7.19 19.78
CA ILE A 79 -5.61 6.67 18.56
C ILE A 79 -6.26 7.36 17.36
N GLY A 80 -5.45 7.99 16.52
CA GLY A 80 -5.91 8.60 15.28
C GLY A 80 -6.43 7.55 14.30
N ASN A 81 -7.37 7.95 13.44
CA ASN A 81 -7.87 7.09 12.37
C ASN A 81 -6.84 6.93 11.23
N ASP A 82 -5.78 7.73 11.25
CA ASP A 82 -4.71 7.81 10.27
C ASP A 82 -3.44 7.05 10.68
N ASP A 83 -3.25 6.77 11.96
CA ASP A 83 -2.00 6.19 12.48
C ASP A 83 -1.67 4.84 11.86
N VAL A 84 -2.66 3.93 11.83
CA VAL A 84 -2.50 2.57 11.30
C VAL A 84 -2.34 2.60 9.78
N ALA A 85 -3.19 3.34 9.08
CA ALA A 85 -3.14 3.49 7.63
C ALA A 85 -1.78 4.05 7.16
N ARG A 86 -1.29 5.13 7.79
CA ARG A 86 0.02 5.71 7.47
C ARG A 86 1.17 4.77 7.83
N ALA A 87 1.03 3.96 8.88
CA ALA A 87 2.03 2.95 9.21
C ALA A 87 2.13 1.88 8.14
N LEU A 88 1.01 1.38 7.63
CA LEU A 88 0.97 0.39 6.56
C LEU A 88 1.54 0.95 5.24
N ILE A 89 1.21 2.19 4.87
CA ILE A 89 1.79 2.84 3.68
C ILE A 89 3.31 2.95 3.82
N ALA A 90 3.81 3.35 5.00
CA ALA A 90 5.23 3.49 5.24
C ALA A 90 5.98 2.15 5.18
N VAL A 91 5.37 1.05 5.66
CA VAL A 91 5.89 -0.32 5.51
C VAL A 91 6.08 -0.70 4.04
N CYS A 92 5.12 -0.34 3.20
CA CYS A 92 5.15 -0.58 1.76
C CYS A 92 6.02 0.43 1.00
N LYS A 93 6.94 1.14 1.67
CA LYS A 93 7.82 2.17 1.07
C LYS A 93 7.04 3.27 0.31
N GLY A 94 5.83 3.59 0.77
CA GLY A 94 4.96 4.57 0.13
C GLY A 94 4.08 4.00 -0.99
N ALA A 95 4.14 2.70 -1.30
CA ALA A 95 3.21 2.07 -2.22
C ALA A 95 1.82 1.95 -1.56
N THR A 96 0.86 2.73 -2.05
CA THR A 96 -0.51 2.77 -1.53
C THR A 96 -1.39 1.66 -2.10
N GLU A 97 -1.14 1.22 -3.32
CA GLU A 97 -1.86 0.14 -4.02
C GLU A 97 -1.92 -1.19 -3.24
N PRO A 98 -0.81 -1.75 -2.70
CA PRO A 98 -0.87 -2.99 -1.94
C PRO A 98 -1.64 -2.84 -0.62
N VAL A 99 -1.59 -1.65 0.00
CA VAL A 99 -2.32 -1.37 1.24
C VAL A 99 -3.82 -1.27 0.95
N LEU A 100 -4.20 -0.58 -0.13
CA LEU A 100 -5.58 -0.46 -0.57
C LEU A 100 -6.18 -1.83 -0.91
N ASN A 101 -5.45 -2.68 -1.64
CA ASN A 101 -5.89 -4.03 -1.96
C ASN A 101 -6.11 -4.87 -0.68
N ALA A 102 -5.23 -4.77 0.31
CA ALA A 102 -5.41 -5.47 1.59
C ALA A 102 -6.68 -5.00 2.33
N TYR A 103 -6.97 -3.70 2.35
CA TYR A 103 -8.22 -3.19 2.92
C TYR A 103 -9.45 -3.66 2.13
N ASP A 104 -9.38 -3.67 0.79
CA ASP A 104 -10.48 -4.13 -0.06
C ASP A 104 -10.79 -5.61 0.18
N GLN A 105 -9.77 -6.47 0.22
CA GLN A 105 -9.94 -7.89 0.55
C GLN A 105 -10.57 -8.07 1.95
N LEU A 106 -10.19 -7.27 2.95
CA LEU A 106 -10.81 -7.32 4.27
C LEU A 106 -12.28 -6.86 4.27
N LEU A 107 -12.62 -5.85 3.48
CA LEU A 107 -13.98 -5.34 3.34
C LEU A 107 -14.89 -6.31 2.57
N LEU A 108 -14.36 -6.96 1.53
CA LEU A 108 -15.04 -8.02 0.77
C LEU A 108 -15.28 -9.27 1.64
N ASN A 109 -14.32 -9.59 2.51
CA ASN A 109 -14.42 -10.70 3.47
C ASN A 109 -15.28 -10.34 4.68
N GLY A 110 -16.58 -10.12 4.44
CA GLY A 110 -17.57 -9.70 5.44
C GLY A 110 -17.73 -10.62 6.65
N ALA A 111 -17.25 -11.87 6.57
CA ALA A 111 -17.22 -12.83 7.69
C ALA A 111 -16.24 -12.44 8.81
N ILE A 112 -15.20 -11.66 8.48
CA ILE A 112 -14.13 -11.27 9.40
C ILE A 112 -14.52 -9.98 10.18
N LEU A 113 -15.52 -9.25 9.71
CA LEU A 113 -16.03 -8.02 10.33
C LEU A 113 -17.45 -8.18 10.88
N PRO A 114 -17.61 -8.81 12.05
CA PRO A 114 -18.89 -8.87 12.76
C PRO A 114 -19.27 -7.53 13.40
N SER A 115 -18.29 -6.68 13.73
CA SER A 115 -18.54 -5.39 14.40
C SER A 115 -18.72 -4.25 13.38
N PRO A 116 -19.84 -3.49 13.43
CA PRO A 116 -20.06 -2.34 12.56
C PRO A 116 -19.06 -1.21 12.84
N LYS A 117 -18.56 -1.11 14.07
CA LYS A 117 -17.55 -0.11 14.46
C LYS A 117 -16.19 -0.38 13.82
N LEU A 118 -15.81 -1.66 13.71
CA LEU A 118 -14.59 -2.05 13.01
C LEU A 118 -14.69 -1.72 11.51
N ARG A 119 -15.87 -1.92 10.88
CA ARG A 119 -16.10 -1.51 9.49
C ARG A 119 -15.93 -0.02 9.29
N LEU A 120 -16.52 0.79 10.18
CA LEU A 120 -16.38 2.24 10.11
C LEU A 120 -14.92 2.68 10.24
N ARG A 121 -14.16 2.07 11.17
CA ARG A 121 -12.73 2.37 11.33
C ARG A 121 -11.94 2.00 10.08
N LEU A 122 -12.14 0.81 9.51
CA LEU A 122 -11.49 0.41 8.26
C LEU A 122 -11.80 1.37 7.11
N LEU A 123 -13.06 1.81 6.97
CA LEU A 123 -13.44 2.79 5.94
C LEU A 123 -12.76 4.14 6.15
N GLN A 124 -12.60 4.60 7.40
CA GLN A 124 -11.86 5.81 7.70
C GLN A 124 -10.37 5.66 7.35
N SER A 125 -9.76 4.52 7.68
CA SER A 125 -8.39 4.20 7.29
C SER A 125 -8.22 4.15 5.76
N VAL A 126 -9.18 3.55 5.03
CA VAL A 126 -9.19 3.54 3.55
C VAL A 126 -9.27 4.95 2.98
N LEU A 127 -10.10 5.84 3.56
CA LEU A 127 -10.18 7.23 3.14
C LEU A 127 -8.82 7.94 3.26
N VAL A 128 -8.07 7.67 4.33
CA VAL A 128 -6.71 8.19 4.52
C VAL A 128 -5.77 7.66 3.43
N VAL A 129 -5.82 6.36 3.13
CA VAL A 129 -5.01 5.75 2.05
C VAL A 129 -5.32 6.37 0.69
N LEU A 130 -6.60 6.57 0.37
CA LEU A 130 -7.03 7.20 -0.88
C LEU A 130 -6.59 8.66 -0.98
N HIS A 131 -6.63 9.40 0.13
CA HIS A 131 -6.16 10.78 0.16
C HIS A 131 -4.65 10.87 -0.07
N GLU A 132 -3.85 10.01 0.58
CA GLU A 132 -2.41 9.90 0.35
C GLU A 132 -2.08 9.52 -1.10
N TRP A 133 -2.86 8.60 -1.68
CA TRP A 133 -2.71 8.23 -3.09
C TRP A 133 -3.00 9.39 -4.04
N ALA A 134 -4.10 10.12 -3.81
CA ALA A 134 -4.46 11.30 -4.60
C ALA A 134 -3.39 12.41 -4.51
N MET A 135 -2.80 12.62 -3.33
CA MET A 135 -1.69 13.56 -3.13
C MET A 135 -0.42 13.11 -3.86
N SER A 136 -0.10 11.82 -3.84
CA SER A 136 1.03 11.24 -4.59
C SER A 136 0.88 11.44 -6.11
N ILE A 137 -0.32 11.21 -6.67
CA ILE A 137 -0.62 11.47 -8.09
C ILE A 137 -0.49 12.96 -8.43
N SER A 138 -0.99 13.83 -7.55
CA SER A 138 -0.92 15.28 -7.74
C SER A 138 0.53 15.77 -7.76
N SER A 139 1.37 15.25 -6.86
CA SER A 139 2.81 15.53 -6.84
C SER A 139 3.52 15.06 -8.12
N GLN A 140 3.21 13.86 -8.61
CA GLN A 140 3.75 13.37 -9.87
C GLN A 140 3.35 14.24 -11.07
N THR A 141 2.12 14.73 -11.09
CA THR A 141 1.61 15.62 -12.15
C THR A 141 2.32 16.97 -12.13
N VAL A 142 2.58 17.53 -10.94
CA VAL A 142 3.34 18.78 -10.77
C VAL A 142 4.82 18.62 -11.12
N GLY A 143 5.46 17.50 -10.75
CA GLY A 143 6.86 17.20 -11.11
C GLY A 143 7.05 16.95 -12.61
N ARG A 144 6.04 16.39 -13.28
CA ARG A 144 6.02 16.18 -14.73
C ARG A 144 5.81 17.47 -15.51
N SER A 145 5.08 18.44 -14.93
CA SER A 145 4.94 19.80 -15.48
C SER A 145 6.24 20.62 -15.36
N ALA A 146 6.97 20.51 -14.24
CA ALA A 146 8.25 21.22 -14.04
C ALA A 146 9.37 20.72 -14.96
N THR A 147 9.40 19.41 -15.25
CA THR A 147 10.35 18.81 -16.20
C THR A 147 9.98 19.07 -17.66
N ALA A 148 8.69 19.17 -17.99
CA ALA A 148 8.24 19.65 -19.29
C ALA A 148 8.58 21.13 -19.52
N ALA A 149 8.48 21.99 -18.50
CA ALA A 149 8.86 23.39 -18.59
C ALA A 149 10.39 23.61 -18.69
N SER A 150 11.19 22.73 -18.06
CA SER A 150 12.66 22.79 -18.13
C SER A 150 13.21 22.32 -19.49
N LEU A 151 12.46 21.49 -20.23
CA LEU A 151 12.80 21.08 -21.60
C LEU A 151 12.39 22.11 -22.66
N VAL A 152 11.58 23.11 -22.31
CA VAL A 152 11.18 24.18 -23.25
C VAL A 152 12.21 25.33 -23.29
N LEU A 153 13.11 25.42 -22.29
CA LEU A 153 14.12 26.50 -22.20
C LEU A 153 15.57 26.05 -22.40
N ALA A 154 15.82 24.78 -22.75
CA ALA A 154 17.13 24.28 -23.15
C ALA A 154 17.07 23.89 -24.62
N GLY A 155 17.39 24.84 -25.49
CA GLY A 155 17.23 24.74 -26.92
C GLY A 155 17.99 23.57 -27.57
N LYS A 156 17.34 23.06 -28.63
CA LYS A 156 17.84 22.21 -29.73
C LYS A 156 18.33 20.84 -29.30
N TYR A 157 17.59 19.76 -29.56
CA TYR A 157 18.00 18.59 -30.39
C TYR A 157 16.77 17.73 -30.78
N SER A 158 16.56 17.59 -32.09
CA SER A 158 15.79 16.56 -32.81
C SER A 158 14.28 16.39 -32.56
N LEU A 159 13.49 17.11 -33.37
CA LEU A 159 12.04 16.89 -33.57
C LEU A 159 11.72 15.62 -34.41
N ASP A 160 12.72 14.91 -34.92
CA ASP A 160 12.53 13.85 -35.93
C ASP A 160 12.29 12.45 -35.34
N GLN A 161 12.54 12.23 -34.04
CA GLN A 161 12.36 10.90 -33.42
C GLN A 161 10.96 10.67 -32.82
N ILE A 162 10.22 11.72 -32.51
CA ILE A 162 8.89 11.63 -31.87
C ILE A 162 7.79 11.37 -32.91
N ALA A 163 8.01 11.75 -34.17
CA ALA A 163 7.07 11.47 -35.26
C ALA A 163 7.06 9.99 -35.68
N ILE A 164 8.22 9.31 -35.67
CA ILE A 164 8.34 7.91 -36.11
C ILE A 164 7.70 6.94 -35.10
N PHE A 165 7.83 7.21 -33.79
CA PHE A 165 7.27 6.33 -32.77
C PHE A 165 5.74 6.41 -32.66
N ASN A 166 5.16 7.61 -32.87
CA ASN A 166 3.70 7.80 -32.82
C ASN A 166 2.96 7.32 -34.07
N GLN A 167 3.66 7.10 -35.19
CA GLN A 167 3.09 6.47 -36.39
C GLN A 167 2.97 4.95 -36.20
N GLY A 168 3.98 4.29 -35.63
CA GLY A 168 4.01 2.84 -35.44
C GLY A 168 3.04 2.30 -34.37
N VAL A 169 2.68 3.12 -33.37
CA VAL A 169 1.69 2.75 -32.35
C VAL A 169 0.25 2.86 -32.88
N ARG A 170 -0.02 3.79 -33.82
CA ARG A 170 -1.36 3.94 -34.42
C ARG A 170 -1.71 2.79 -35.37
N ASP A 171 -0.75 2.29 -36.14
CA ASP A 171 -1.00 1.15 -37.05
C ASP A 171 -1.30 -0.16 -36.29
N LYS A 172 -0.72 -0.36 -35.10
CA LYS A 172 -0.99 -1.57 -34.29
C LYS A 172 -2.38 -1.57 -33.65
N ILE A 173 -2.92 -0.41 -33.28
CA ILE A 173 -4.27 -0.31 -32.71
C ILE A 173 -5.33 -0.50 -33.80
N ALA A 174 -5.08 0.02 -35.01
CA ALA A 174 -5.97 -0.18 -36.16
C ALA A 174 -6.06 -1.65 -36.60
N ILE A 175 -4.96 -2.42 -36.53
CA ILE A 175 -4.94 -3.85 -36.91
C ILE A 175 -5.58 -4.75 -35.83
N ALA A 176 -5.53 -4.37 -34.54
CA ALA A 176 -6.15 -5.14 -33.46
C ALA A 176 -7.69 -5.00 -33.42
N ALA A 177 -8.23 -3.86 -33.86
CA ALA A 177 -9.68 -3.61 -33.87
C ALA A 177 -10.44 -4.37 -34.98
N ASN A 178 -9.76 -4.81 -36.05
CA ASN A 178 -10.37 -5.54 -37.16
C ASN A 178 -10.35 -7.08 -37.00
N ARG A 179 -9.89 -7.62 -35.85
CA ARG A 179 -9.88 -9.07 -35.60
C ARG A 179 -11.02 -9.58 -34.71
N SER A 180 -11.84 -8.68 -34.13
CA SER A 180 -12.99 -9.05 -33.31
C SER A 180 -14.32 -9.10 -34.08
N ILE A 181 -14.27 -9.00 -35.42
CA ILE A 181 -15.43 -9.21 -36.29
C ILE A 181 -14.99 -10.10 -37.45
N SER A 182 -14.89 -11.40 -37.20
CA SER A 182 -15.06 -12.46 -38.19
C SER A 182 -15.54 -13.72 -37.49
#